data_AF-A0A0J6KFT2-F1
#
_entry.id   AF-A0A0J6KFT2-F1
#
_cell.length_a   1.000
_cell.length_b   1.000
_cell.length_c   1.000
_cell.angle_alpha   90.00
_cell.angle_beta   90.00
_cell.angle_gamma   90.00
#
_symmetry.space_group_name_H-M   'P 1'
#
loop_
_entity.id
_entity.type
_entity.pdbx_description
1 polymer ?
#
loop_
_entity_poly.entity_id
_entity_poly.type
_entity_poly.pdbx_seq_one_letter_code
_entity_poly.pdbx_strand_id
1 'polypeptide(L)'
;MDLSTLLASFASAFNQDQRLLTLSLGDGSVAAEQLLPLSLAGEEGVSRPYAYQLTCLSPDGAIELKTLLGLPARLGILDAAGAESLRCGVVSKVQSLGSDGGFSRYQ
;
A
#
# COMPACT_ATOMS: atom_id res chain seq x y z
N MET A 1 22.02 23.27 -3.40
CA MET A 1 21.03 22.24 -3.01
C MET A 1 20.77 21.43 -4.27
N ASP A 2 21.05 20.13 -4.23
CA ASP A 2 20.94 19.27 -5.41
C ASP A 2 19.45 18.95 -5.68
N LEU A 3 19.05 18.95 -6.95
CA LEU A 3 17.67 18.75 -7.39
C LEU A 3 17.15 17.38 -6.96
N SER A 4 18.03 16.37 -6.97
CA SER A 4 17.74 15.03 -6.51
C SER A 4 17.32 15.02 -5.03
N THR A 5 17.98 15.82 -4.20
CA THR A 5 17.71 15.92 -2.76
C THR A 5 16.41 16.67 -2.49
N LEU A 6 16.10 17.69 -3.29
CA LEU A 6 14.84 18.43 -3.20
C LEU A 6 13.65 17.56 -3.62
N LEU A 7 13.76 16.81 -4.72
CA LEU A 7 12.73 15.85 -5.13
C LEU A 7 12.55 14.71 -4.12
N ALA A 8 13.64 14.17 -3.56
CA ALA A 8 13.58 13.19 -2.49
C ALA A 8 12.88 13.75 -1.24
N SER A 9 13.09 15.02 -0.90
CA SER A 9 12.41 15.66 0.23
C SER A 9 10.88 15.78 0.02
N PHE A 10 10.42 16.00 -1.21
CA PHE A 10 9.00 15.94 -1.55
C PHE A 10 8.43 14.52 -1.49
N ALA A 11 9.20 13.52 -1.94
CA ALA A 11 8.81 12.12 -1.81
C ALA A 11 8.72 11.67 -0.34
N SER A 12 9.63 12.13 0.52
CA SER A 12 9.61 11.85 1.98
C SER A 12 8.41 12.44 2.72
N ALA A 13 7.64 13.34 2.10
CA ALA A 13 6.41 13.86 2.69
C ALA A 13 5.28 12.82 2.72
N PHE A 14 5.39 11.75 1.94
CA PHE A 14 4.33 10.75 1.81
C PHE A 14 4.75 9.42 2.42
N ASN A 15 4.57 9.31 3.73
CA ASN A 15 4.78 8.09 4.48
C ASN A 15 3.45 7.53 5.00
N GLN A 16 3.53 6.42 5.75
CA GLN A 16 2.38 5.83 6.42
C GLN A 16 2.28 6.18 7.91
N ASP A 17 3.10 7.12 8.40
CA ASP A 17 3.00 7.59 9.78
C ASP A 17 1.63 8.24 9.99
N GLN A 18 0.98 7.88 11.10
CA GLN A 18 -0.33 8.42 11.48
C GLN A 18 -1.47 8.13 10.48
N ARG A 19 -1.35 7.09 9.64
CA ARG A 19 -2.45 6.64 8.77
C ARG A 19 -3.40 5.69 9.48
N LEU A 20 -4.67 5.73 9.05
CA LEU A 20 -5.68 4.76 9.46
C LEU A 20 -5.45 3.38 8.84
N LEU A 21 -4.84 3.34 7.65
CA LEU A 21 -4.51 2.12 6.93
C LEU A 21 -3.00 2.07 6.68
N THR A 22 -2.37 0.97 7.08
CA THR A 22 -0.95 0.69 6.84
C THR A 22 -0.79 -0.56 5.99
N LEU A 23 0.25 -0.61 5.17
CA LEU A 23 0.61 -1.73 4.32
C LEU A 23 2.10 -2.00 4.43
N SER A 24 2.44 -3.26 4.67
CA SER A 24 3.78 -3.81 4.50
C SER A 24 3.73 -5.03 3.59
N LEU A 25 4.67 -5.11 2.66
CA LEU A 25 4.81 -6.20 1.70
C LEU A 25 6.18 -6.86 1.85
N GLY A 26 6.22 -8.19 1.69
CA GLY A 26 7.48 -8.95 1.76
C GLY A 26 8.06 -8.98 3.18
N ASP A 27 9.36 -8.72 3.28
CA ASP A 27 10.10 -8.50 4.52
C ASP A 27 9.97 -7.06 5.06
N GLY A 28 9.08 -6.26 4.47
CA GLY A 28 8.91 -4.84 4.76
C GLY A 28 9.88 -3.94 3.98
N SER A 29 10.72 -4.49 3.10
CA SER A 29 11.60 -3.69 2.21
C SER A 29 10.86 -3.04 1.04
N VAL A 30 9.74 -3.65 0.60
CA VAL A 30 8.75 -2.99 -0.26
C VAL A 30 7.92 -2.10 0.64
N ALA A 31 8.60 -1.06 1.11
CA ALA A 31 8.23 -0.29 2.27
C ALA A 31 7.19 0.77 1.90
N ALA A 32 6.39 1.06 2.91
CA ALA A 32 5.35 2.06 3.08
C ALA A 32 5.39 3.37 2.25
N GLU A 33 6.53 3.76 1.72
CA GLU A 33 6.77 5.02 1.01
C GLU A 33 6.39 4.94 -0.48
N GLN A 34 6.37 3.74 -1.07
CA GLN A 34 5.98 3.57 -2.47
C GLN A 34 4.49 3.30 -2.66
N LEU A 35 3.84 2.61 -1.73
CA LEU A 35 2.42 2.26 -1.85
C LEU A 35 1.68 2.70 -0.59
N LEU A 36 0.87 3.75 -0.74
CA LEU A 36 0.12 4.38 0.31
C LEU A 36 -1.33 3.92 0.25
N PRO A 37 -1.83 3.17 1.24
CA PRO A 37 -3.23 2.75 1.28
C PRO A 37 -4.19 3.94 1.17
N LEU A 38 -5.13 3.84 0.24
CA LEU A 38 -6.22 4.80 0.02
C LEU A 38 -7.56 4.24 0.46
N SER A 39 -7.88 3.02 0.05
CA SER A 39 -9.14 2.36 0.39
C SER A 39 -8.98 0.85 0.47
N LEU A 40 -9.75 0.22 1.34
CA LEU A 40 -9.81 -1.22 1.52
C LEU A 40 -11.26 -1.69 1.41
N ALA A 41 -11.50 -2.69 0.58
CA ALA A 41 -12.74 -3.47 0.55
C ALA A 41 -12.40 -4.92 0.85
N GLY A 42 -13.23 -5.61 1.63
CA GLY A 42 -12.93 -6.97 2.05
C GLY A 42 -14.18 -7.82 2.23
N GLU A 43 -14.06 -9.10 1.89
CA GLU A 43 -15.06 -10.12 2.16
C GLU A 43 -14.43 -11.21 3.04
N GLU A 44 -15.09 -11.53 4.15
CA GLU A 44 -14.72 -12.60 5.07
C GLU A 44 -15.96 -13.44 5.40
N GLY A 45 -15.78 -14.74 5.66
CA GLY A 45 -16.89 -15.61 6.03
C GLY A 45 -16.43 -16.95 6.59
N VAL A 46 -17.26 -17.55 7.45
CA VAL A 46 -16.97 -18.87 8.04
C VAL A 46 -16.86 -19.91 6.92
N SER A 47 -15.75 -20.65 6.90
CA SER A 47 -15.46 -21.68 5.89
C SER A 47 -15.44 -21.16 4.44
N ARG A 48 -15.14 -19.87 4.24
CA ARG A 48 -14.94 -19.26 2.92
C ARG A 48 -13.55 -18.63 2.86
N PRO A 49 -12.91 -18.58 1.67
CA PRO A 49 -11.71 -17.77 1.51
C PRO A 49 -12.05 -16.31 1.78
N TYR A 50 -11.14 -15.60 2.44
CA TYR A 50 -11.23 -14.15 2.51
C TYR A 50 -10.63 -13.54 1.24
N ALA A 51 -11.07 -12.34 0.89
CA ALA A 51 -10.49 -11.57 -0.19
C ALA A 51 -10.48 -10.09 0.19
N TYR A 52 -9.34 -9.44 -0.04
CA TYR A 52 -9.16 -8.00 0.18
C TYR A 52 -8.75 -7.33 -1.13
N GLN A 53 -9.43 -6.24 -1.45
CA GLN A 53 -9.07 -5.32 -2.53
C GLN A 53 -8.57 -4.03 -1.89
N LEU A 54 -7.28 -3.78 -2.04
CA LEU A 54 -6.62 -2.58 -1.52
C LEU A 54 -6.31 -1.66 -2.70
N THR A 55 -6.72 -0.41 -2.63
CA THR A 55 -6.25 0.61 -3.57
C THR A 55 -5.15 1.41 -2.91
N CYS A 56 -4.02 1.56 -3.60
CA CYS A 56 -2.87 2.33 -3.15
C CYS A 56 -2.56 3.50 -4.09
N LEU A 57 -2.00 4.56 -3.51
CA LEU A 57 -1.39 5.68 -4.22
C LEU A 57 0.13 5.54 -4.17
N SER A 58 0.80 5.91 -5.26
CA SER A 58 2.26 5.99 -5.32
C SER A 58 2.70 7.26 -6.04
N PRO A 59 3.72 7.96 -5.54
CA PRO A 59 4.41 8.97 -6.34
C PRO A 59 5.21 8.35 -7.49
N ASP A 60 5.49 7.04 -7.44
CA ASP A 60 6.16 6.29 -8.50
C ASP A 60 5.16 5.64 -9.46
N GLY A 61 5.17 6.09 -10.71
CA GLY A 61 4.35 5.55 -11.79
C GLY A 61 4.96 4.34 -12.51
N ALA A 62 6.17 3.91 -12.13
CA ALA A 62 6.93 2.88 -12.83
C ALA A 62 7.11 1.59 -12.01
N ILE A 63 6.25 1.34 -11.01
CA ILE A 63 6.33 0.13 -10.18
C ILE A 63 6.10 -1.12 -11.06
N GLU A 64 7.09 -2.01 -11.07
CA GLU A 64 7.01 -3.28 -11.80
C GLU A 64 6.03 -4.25 -11.11
N LEU A 65 4.78 -4.37 -11.58
CA LEU A 65 3.74 -5.16 -10.92
C LEU A 65 4.12 -6.63 -10.59
N LYS A 66 4.98 -7.24 -11.43
CA LYS A 66 5.47 -8.61 -11.22
C LYS A 66 6.29 -8.77 -9.94
N THR A 67 6.89 -7.70 -9.41
CA THR A 67 7.68 -7.74 -8.17
C THR A 67 6.79 -7.82 -6.93
N LEU A 68 5.52 -7.43 -7.06
CA LEU A 68 4.54 -7.41 -5.98
C LEU A 68 3.77 -8.74 -5.85
N LEU A 69 3.65 -9.50 -6.93
CA LEU A 69 2.90 -10.76 -6.94
C LEU A 69 3.56 -11.81 -6.05
N GLY A 70 2.74 -12.50 -5.26
CA GLY A 70 3.18 -13.56 -4.35
C GLY A 70 3.84 -13.06 -3.06
N LEU A 71 4.00 -11.75 -2.88
CA LEU A 71 4.53 -11.21 -1.63
C LEU A 71 3.53 -11.40 -0.48
N PRO A 72 4.00 -11.76 0.73
CA PRO A 72 3.17 -11.67 1.93
C PRO A 72 2.78 -10.22 2.17
N ALA A 73 1.54 -9.98 2.58
CA ALA A 73 0.99 -8.67 2.85
C ALA A 73 0.49 -8.58 4.29
N ARG A 74 0.85 -7.51 4.98
CA ARG A 74 0.31 -7.11 6.28
C ARG A 74 -0.43 -5.79 6.11
N LEU A 75 -1.73 -5.82 6.36
CA LEU A 75 -2.60 -4.66 6.40
C LEU A 75 -2.94 -4.33 7.85
N GLY A 76 -2.62 -3.11 8.27
CA GLY A 76 -3.04 -2.57 9.54
C GLY A 76 -4.23 -1.63 9.37
N ILE A 77 -5.22 -1.77 10.25
CA ILE A 77 -6.40 -0.93 10.30
C ILE A 77 -6.49 -0.37 11.71
N LEU A 78 -6.26 0.93 11.86
CA LEU A 78 -6.37 1.64 13.12
C LEU A 78 -7.84 1.80 13.49
N ASP A 79 -8.22 1.35 14.69
CA ASP A 79 -9.57 1.51 15.21
C ASP A 79 -9.72 2.82 16.00
N ALA A 80 -10.95 3.11 16.42
CA ALA A 80 -11.28 4.33 17.17
C ALA A 80 -10.66 4.37 18.58
N ALA A 81 -10.21 3.23 19.11
CA ALA A 81 -9.52 3.14 20.41
C ALA A 81 -7.99 3.29 20.25
N GLY A 82 -7.50 3.44 19.02
CA GLY A 82 -6.07 3.53 18.71
C GLY A 82 -5.37 2.17 18.68
N ALA A 83 -6.11 1.06 18.69
CA ALA A 83 -5.55 -0.27 18.50
C ALA A 83 -5.50 -0.61 17.00
N GLU A 84 -4.47 -1.36 16.61
CA GLU A 84 -4.30 -1.80 15.22
C GLU A 84 -4.88 -3.21 15.07
N SER A 85 -5.92 -3.34 14.24
CA SER A 85 -6.41 -4.64 13.80
C SER A 85 -5.68 -5.07 12.53
N LEU A 86 -5.22 -6.32 12.50
CA LEU A 86 -4.39 -6.83 11.41
C LEU A 86 -5.17 -7.73 10.47
N ARG A 87 -4.84 -7.62 9.18
CA ARG A 87 -5.23 -8.53 8.12
C ARG A 87 -3.99 -8.93 7.34
N CYS A 88 -3.67 -10.21 7.38
CA CYS A 88 -2.49 -10.76 6.72
C CYS A 88 -2.93 -11.66 5.57
N GLY A 89 -2.11 -11.72 4.52
CA GLY A 89 -2.37 -12.57 3.37
C GLY A 89 -1.21 -12.57 2.39
N VAL A 90 -1.53 -12.86 1.13
CA VAL A 90 -0.57 -12.86 0.01
C VAL A 90 -1.17 -12.07 -1.15
N VAL A 91 -0.32 -11.34 -1.86
CA VAL A 91 -0.71 -10.62 -3.07
C VAL A 91 -0.96 -11.62 -4.19
N SER A 92 -2.23 -11.88 -4.51
CA SER A 92 -2.64 -12.83 -5.55
C SER A 92 -2.90 -12.18 -6.91
N LYS A 93 -3.16 -10.87 -6.93
CA LYS A 93 -3.38 -10.07 -8.14
C LYS A 93 -2.90 -8.64 -7.88
N VAL A 94 -2.38 -8.01 -8.94
CA VAL A 94 -2.04 -6.58 -8.95
C VAL A 94 -2.39 -5.98 -10.31
N GLN A 95 -2.84 -4.74 -10.32
CA GLN A 95 -3.12 -3.95 -11.52
C GLN A 95 -2.76 -2.47 -11.32
N SER A 96 -2.35 -1.81 -12.41
CA SER A 96 -2.22 -0.35 -12.46
C SER A 96 -3.52 0.27 -12.96
N LEU A 97 -3.99 1.33 -12.29
CA LEU A 97 -5.23 2.04 -12.57
C LEU A 97 -4.99 3.40 -13.26
N GLY A 98 -3.74 3.67 -13.66
CA GLY A 98 -3.33 4.93 -14.27
C GLY A 98 -2.90 6.01 -13.26
N SER A 99 -2.57 7.19 -13.80
CA SER A 99 -2.08 8.33 -13.03
C SER A 99 -2.91 9.58 -13.32
N ASP A 100 -3.04 10.45 -12.32
CA ASP A 100 -3.65 11.77 -12.44
C ASP A 100 -2.62 12.90 -12.68
N GLY A 101 -1.34 12.56 -12.87
CA GLY A 101 -0.23 13.50 -13.02
C GLY A 101 0.47 13.87 -11.72
N GLY A 102 -0.09 13.52 -10.55
CA GLY A 102 0.58 13.61 -9.26
C GLY A 102 0.88 12.24 -8.66
N PHE A 103 -0.14 11.39 -8.58
CA PHE A 103 -0.03 10.03 -8.10
C PHE A 103 -0.41 9.01 -9.18
N SER A 104 0.16 7.83 -9.06
CA SER A 104 -0.28 6.62 -9.76
C SER A 104 -1.10 5.75 -8.82
N ARG A 105 -2.17 5.17 -9.34
CA ARG A 105 -3.06 4.29 -8.58
C ARG A 105 -2.78 2.83 -8.91
N TYR A 106 -2.72 2.01 -7.88
CA TYR A 106 -2.55 0.55 -7.99
C TYR A 106 -3.61 -0.16 -7.17
N GLN A 107 -3.94 -1.39 -7.55
CA GLN A 107 -4.86 -2.27 -6.82
C GLN A 107 -4.38 -3.72 -6.84
#